data_AF-A0AAE4NZM0-F1
#
_entry.id   AF-A0AAE4NZM0-F1
#
_cell.length_a   1.000
_cell.length_b   1.000
_cell.length_c   1.000
_cell.angle_alpha   90.00
_cell.angle_beta   90.00
_cell.angle_gamma   90.00
#
_symmetry.space_group_name_H-M   'P 1'
#
loop_
_entity.id
_entity.type
_entity.pdbx_description
1 polymer ?
#
loop_
_entity_poly.entity_id
_entity_poly.type
_entity_poly.pdbx_seq_one_letter_code
_entity_poly.pdbx_strand_id
1 'polypeptide(L)'
;MNYQLQSFRYRVAVGITFKKLRVAIKIDNKAMTQQYINNDIFIKYSKSWNAAREEALPNTTLENLFIIADYFNISIEELFEQVAKVSKIEIDSAIREKKILREKYNILK
;
A
#
# COMPACT_ATOMS: atom_id res chain seq x y z
N MET A 1 6.93 19.98 -14.21
CA MET A 1 6.34 18.85 -13.46
C MET A 1 7.35 18.37 -12.43
N ASN A 2 7.06 18.44 -11.14
CA ASN A 2 8.01 18.00 -10.10
C ASN A 2 8.00 16.46 -10.04
N TYR A 3 9.06 15.83 -10.55
CA TYR A 3 9.21 14.38 -10.61
C TYR A 3 9.12 13.72 -9.22
N GLN A 4 9.76 14.32 -8.22
CA GLN A 4 9.78 13.77 -6.86
C GLN A 4 8.38 13.77 -6.24
N LEU A 5 7.63 14.85 -6.47
CA LEU A 5 6.23 14.95 -6.02
C LEU A 5 5.35 13.90 -6.70
N GLN A 6 5.48 13.69 -8.02
CA GLN A 6 4.71 12.68 -8.74
C GLN A 6 5.05 11.26 -8.26
N SER A 7 6.34 10.95 -8.13
CA SER A 7 6.80 9.66 -7.59
C SER A 7 6.25 9.42 -6.18
N PHE A 8 6.25 10.44 -5.31
CA PHE A 8 5.68 10.34 -3.97
C PHE A 8 4.17 10.05 -4.00
N ARG A 9 3.40 10.78 -4.82
CA ARG A 9 1.96 10.54 -4.96
C ARG A 9 1.65 9.13 -5.46
N TYR A 10 2.46 8.62 -6.39
CA TYR A 10 2.35 7.25 -6.88
C TYR A 10 2.59 6.22 -5.76
N ARG A 11 3.61 6.42 -4.92
CA ARG A 11 3.85 5.57 -3.75
C ARG A 11 2.66 5.58 -2.79
N VAL A 12 2.06 6.75 -2.54
CA VAL A 12 0.84 6.85 -1.71
C VAL A 12 -0.29 6.01 -2.31
N ALA A 13 -0.49 6.03 -3.62
CA ALA A 13 -1.48 5.19 -4.30
C ALA A 13 -1.22 3.69 -4.11
N VAL A 14 0.05 3.25 -4.15
CA VAL A 14 0.44 1.85 -3.82
C VAL A 14 0.00 1.48 -2.40
N GLY A 15 0.31 2.32 -1.41
CA GLY A 15 -0.08 2.06 -0.02
C GLY A 15 -1.60 2.05 0.21
N ILE A 16 -2.34 2.91 -0.50
CA ILE A 16 -3.81 2.88 -0.50
C ILE A 16 -4.32 1.55 -1.06
N THR A 17 -3.75 1.10 -2.17
CA THR A 17 -4.12 -0.16 -2.84
C THR A 17 -3.87 -1.36 -1.93
N PHE A 18 -2.71 -1.44 -1.27
CA PHE A 18 -2.41 -2.50 -0.31
C PHE A 18 -3.40 -2.53 0.85
N LYS A 19 -3.73 -1.36 1.40
CA LYS A 19 -4.76 -1.25 2.44
C LYS A 19 -6.12 -1.75 1.94
N LYS A 20 -6.53 -1.37 0.72
CA LYS A 20 -7.80 -1.80 0.11
C LYS A 20 -7.87 -3.31 -0.06
N LEU A 21 -6.84 -3.92 -0.66
CA LEU A 21 -6.73 -5.37 -0.83
C LEU A 21 -6.88 -6.09 0.51
N ARG A 22 -6.15 -5.63 1.54
CA ARG A 22 -6.24 -6.22 2.88
C ARG A 22 -7.64 -6.11 3.49
N VAL A 23 -8.24 -4.92 3.52
CA VAL A 23 -9.53 -4.73 4.23
C VAL A 23 -10.73 -5.31 3.49
N ALA A 24 -10.57 -5.65 2.21
CA ALA A 24 -11.56 -6.39 1.42
C ALA A 24 -11.72 -7.83 1.92
N ILE A 25 -10.64 -8.46 2.43
CA ILE A 25 -10.73 -9.79 3.05
C ILE A 25 -11.36 -9.69 4.44
N LYS A 26 -12.32 -10.58 4.72
CA LYS A 26 -12.98 -10.69 6.01
C LYS A 26 -12.54 -11.95 6.74
N ILE A 27 -12.04 -11.79 7.96
CA ILE A 27 -11.75 -12.85 8.92
C ILE A 27 -12.73 -12.68 10.07
N ASP A 28 -13.55 -13.69 10.35
CA ASP A 28 -14.63 -13.63 11.36
C ASP A 28 -15.52 -12.39 11.23
N ASN A 29 -15.94 -12.09 9.99
CA ASN A 29 -16.72 -10.91 9.59
C ASN A 29 -16.06 -9.54 9.86
N LYS A 30 -14.79 -9.50 10.26
CA LYS A 30 -14.01 -8.27 10.45
C LYS A 30 -12.98 -8.11 9.34
N ALA A 31 -12.65 -6.87 8.98
CA ALA A 31 -11.57 -6.62 8.03
C ALA A 31 -10.26 -7.20 8.57
N MET A 32 -9.50 -7.88 7.70
CA MET A 32 -8.18 -8.42 8.04
C MET A 32 -7.29 -7.33 8.66
N THR A 33 -6.61 -7.63 9.76
CA THR A 33 -5.71 -6.68 10.44
C THR A 33 -4.32 -6.68 9.81
N GLN A 34 -3.54 -5.62 10.06
CA GLN A 34 -2.13 -5.56 9.62
C GLN A 34 -1.28 -6.66 10.27
N GLN A 35 -1.55 -6.98 11.55
CA GLN A 35 -0.84 -8.05 12.24
C GLN A 35 -1.13 -9.42 11.61
N TYR A 36 -2.39 -9.67 11.23
CA TYR A 36 -2.78 -10.92 10.61
C TYR A 36 -2.01 -11.16 9.31
N ILE A 37 -2.05 -10.21 8.37
CA ILE A 37 -1.37 -10.38 7.07
C ILE A 37 0.15 -10.48 7.21
N ASN A 38 0.76 -9.75 8.16
CA ASN A 38 2.20 -9.84 8.39
C ASN A 38 2.60 -11.25 8.84
N ASN A 39 1.82 -11.84 9.75
CA ASN A 39 2.06 -13.20 10.23
C ASN A 39 1.85 -14.23 9.13
N ASP A 40 0.78 -14.08 8.34
CA ASP A 40 0.43 -15.03 7.29
C ASP A 40 1.45 -15.01 6.14
N ILE A 41 1.91 -13.82 5.73
CA ILE A 41 3.03 -13.68 4.78
C ILE A 41 4.32 -14.29 5.33
N PHE A 42 4.61 -14.10 6.62
CA PHE A 42 5.78 -14.72 7.23
C PHE A 42 5.70 -16.24 7.17
N ILE A 43 4.54 -16.83 7.48
CA ILE A 43 4.32 -18.28 7.42
C ILE A 43 4.43 -18.80 5.97
N LYS A 44 3.78 -18.13 5.01
CA LYS A 44 3.71 -18.59 3.61
C LYS A 44 5.03 -18.43 2.85
N TYR A 45 5.77 -17.35 3.09
CA TYR A 45 6.94 -16.98 2.29
C TYR A 45 8.26 -16.96 3.08
N SER A 46 8.24 -17.20 4.40
CA SER A 46 9.43 -17.02 5.27
C SER A 46 10.05 -15.62 5.15
N LYS A 47 9.21 -14.60 4.97
CA LYS A 47 9.62 -13.20 4.77
C LYS A 47 8.91 -12.28 5.73
N SER A 48 9.67 -11.38 6.35
CA SER A 48 9.11 -10.31 7.18
C SER A 48 8.58 -9.19 6.29
N TRP A 49 7.26 -9.07 6.21
CA TRP A 49 6.58 -7.94 5.59
C TRP A 49 5.89 -7.07 6.65
N ASN A 50 5.90 -5.75 6.45
CA ASN A 50 5.34 -4.81 7.41
C ASN A 50 4.23 -3.95 6.77
N ALA A 51 3.00 -4.45 6.82
CA ALA A 51 1.80 -3.77 6.34
C ALA A 51 1.65 -2.36 6.91
N ALA A 52 1.99 -2.13 8.19
CA ALA A 52 1.86 -0.82 8.81
C ALA A 52 2.77 0.22 8.13
N ARG A 53 4.02 -0.17 7.83
CA ARG A 53 4.97 0.68 7.10
C ARG A 53 4.51 0.88 5.65
N GLU A 54 4.17 -0.21 4.97
CA GLU A 54 3.81 -0.22 3.54
C GLU A 54 2.50 0.52 3.26
N GLU A 55 1.60 0.65 4.23
CA GLU A 55 0.39 1.45 4.10
C GLU A 55 0.56 2.90 4.57
N ALA A 56 1.51 3.18 5.47
CA ALA A 56 1.70 4.52 6.07
C ALA A 56 2.64 5.41 5.26
N LEU A 57 3.81 4.90 4.86
CA LEU A 57 4.79 5.58 4.03
C LEU A 57 5.40 4.55 3.07
N PRO A 58 4.71 4.27 1.95
CA PRO A 58 5.04 3.15 1.09
C PRO A 58 6.42 3.35 0.45
N ASN A 59 7.29 2.36 0.64
CA ASN A 59 8.60 2.28 -0.01
C ASN A 59 8.86 0.82 -0.40
N THR A 60 7.90 0.30 -1.15
CA THR A 60 7.79 -1.10 -1.54
C THR A 60 8.90 -1.49 -2.50
N THR A 61 9.50 -2.66 -2.28
CA THR A 61 10.46 -3.28 -3.21
C THR A 61 9.73 -4.07 -4.30
N LEU A 62 10.43 -4.43 -5.38
CA LEU A 62 9.88 -5.35 -6.39
C LEU A 62 9.50 -6.70 -5.76
N GLU A 63 10.32 -7.23 -4.86
CA GLU A 63 10.02 -8.46 -4.10
C GLU A 63 8.69 -8.34 -3.33
N ASN A 64 8.45 -7.23 -2.62
CA ASN A 64 7.21 -7.02 -1.89
C ASN A 64 6.00 -6.89 -2.82
N LEU A 65 6.15 -6.31 -4.02
CA LEU A 65 5.08 -6.26 -5.02
C LEU A 65 4.69 -7.67 -5.48
N PHE A 66 5.67 -8.54 -5.75
CA PHE A 66 5.43 -9.94 -6.09
C PHE A 66 4.77 -10.72 -4.96
N ILE A 67 5.24 -10.56 -3.72
CA ILE A 67 4.63 -11.21 -2.55
C ILE A 67 3.16 -10.80 -2.42
N ILE A 68 2.85 -9.52 -2.58
CA ILE A 68 1.48 -9.03 -2.42
C ILE A 68 0.57 -9.50 -3.56
N ALA A 69 1.05 -9.45 -4.80
CA ALA A 69 0.30 -9.97 -5.94
C ALA A 69 -0.02 -11.47 -5.78
N ASP A 70 0.99 -12.27 -5.44
CA ASP A 70 0.82 -13.72 -5.20
C ASP A 70 -0.08 -14.00 -3.98
N TYR A 71 0.06 -13.24 -2.89
CA TYR A 71 -0.74 -13.42 -1.68
C TYR A 71 -2.24 -13.21 -1.94
N PHE A 72 -2.58 -12.16 -2.68
CA PHE A 72 -3.97 -11.84 -3.04
C PHE A 72 -4.46 -12.59 -4.29
N ASN A 73 -3.63 -13.45 -4.87
CA ASN A 73 -3.94 -14.20 -6.09
C ASN A 73 -4.39 -13.30 -7.25
N ILE A 74 -3.64 -12.22 -7.48
CA ILE A 74 -3.82 -11.27 -8.59
C ILE A 74 -2.52 -11.16 -9.38
N SER A 75 -2.61 -10.77 -10.65
CA SER A 75 -1.42 -10.49 -11.45
C SER A 75 -0.76 -9.17 -11.05
N ILE A 76 0.50 -8.98 -11.43
CA ILE A 76 1.21 -7.71 -11.20
C ILE A 76 0.57 -6.59 -12.02
N GLU A 77 0.10 -6.91 -13.22
CA GLU A 77 -0.64 -6.02 -14.10
C GLU A 77 -1.94 -5.55 -13.43
N GLU A 78 -2.74 -6.48 -12.90
CA GLU A 78 -3.97 -6.17 -12.15
C GLU A 78 -3.70 -5.30 -10.92
N LEU A 79 -2.61 -5.57 -10.20
CA LEU A 79 -2.20 -4.75 -9.07
C LEU A 79 -1.94 -3.31 -9.52
N PHE A 80 -1.19 -3.10 -10.61
CA PHE A 80 -0.90 -1.76 -11.11
C PHE A 80 -2.11 -1.07 -11.74
N GLU A 81 -3.05 -1.80 -12.33
CA GLU A 81 -4.34 -1.24 -12.74
C GLU A 81 -5.13 -0.70 -11.53
N GLN A 82 -5.13 -1.43 -10.41
CA GLN A 82 -5.77 -0.95 -9.18
C GLN A 82 -5.08 0.30 -8.62
N VAL A 83 -3.74 0.35 -8.66
CA VAL A 83 -2.97 1.55 -8.29
C VAL A 83 -3.32 2.73 -9.18
N ALA A 84 -3.43 2.52 -10.49
CA ALA A 84 -3.79 3.56 -11.47
C ALA A 84 -5.21 4.10 -11.28
N LYS A 85 -6.12 3.28 -10.74
CA LYS A 85 -7.51 3.65 -10.43
C LYS A 85 -7.64 4.48 -9.13
N VAL A 86 -6.60 4.61 -8.32
CA VAL A 86 -6.64 5.44 -7.11
C VAL A 86 -6.76 6.92 -7.51
N SER A 87 -7.85 7.55 -7.10
CA SER A 87 -8.15 8.92 -7.51
C SER A 87 -7.22 9.95 -6.85
N LYS A 88 -7.08 11.11 -7.50
CA LYS A 88 -6.38 12.27 -6.93
C LYS A 88 -6.92 12.65 -5.54
N ILE A 89 -8.24 12.59 -5.37
CA ILE A 89 -8.93 12.92 -4.12
C ILE A 89 -8.53 11.97 -3.00
N GLU A 90 -8.48 10.67 -3.27
CA GLU A 90 -8.04 9.66 -2.29
C GLU A 90 -6.58 9.86 -1.88
N ILE A 91 -5.69 10.15 -2.84
CA ILE A 91 -4.29 10.45 -2.56
C ILE A 91 -4.18 11.70 -1.68
N ASP A 92 -4.90 12.77 -2.02
CA ASP A 92 -4.89 14.02 -1.26
C ASP A 92 -5.50 13.85 0.14
N SER A 93 -6.53 12.99 0.30
CA SER A 93 -7.09 12.65 1.60
C SER A 93 -6.09 11.87 2.46
N ALA A 94 -5.46 10.83 1.90
CA ALA A 94 -4.47 10.04 2.61
C ALA A 94 -3.28 10.88 3.06
N ILE A 95 -2.79 11.78 2.20
CA ILE A 95 -1.73 12.74 2.56
C ILE A 95 -2.20 13.62 3.71
N ARG A 96 -3.40 14.22 3.63
CA ARG A 96 -3.94 15.11 4.67
C ARG A 96 -4.20 14.41 6.00
N GLU A 97 -4.59 13.14 6.01
CA GLU A 97 -4.92 12.41 7.24
C GLU A 97 -3.66 11.94 7.99
N LYS A 98 -2.63 11.48 7.26
CA LYS A 98 -1.43 10.88 7.87
C LYS A 98 -0.31 11.90 8.08
N LYS A 99 0.06 12.15 9.35
CA LYS A 99 1.14 13.10 9.72
C LYS A 99 2.42 12.90 8.92
N ILE A 100 2.90 11.66 8.83
CA ILE A 100 4.13 11.31 8.11
C ILE A 100 4.06 11.64 6.61
N LEU A 101 2.91 11.48 5.98
CA LEU A 101 2.72 11.83 4.57
C LEU A 101 2.64 13.34 4.37
N ARG A 102 1.95 14.08 5.28
CA ARG A 102 1.92 15.55 5.24
C ARG A 102 3.31 16.15 5.34
N GLU A 103 4.11 15.69 6.29
CA GLU A 103 5.48 16.17 6.50
C GLU A 103 6.33 15.93 5.26
N LYS A 104 6.27 14.71 4.68
CA LYS A 104 7.00 14.40 3.44
C LYS A 104 6.52 15.23 2.25
N TYR A 105 5.21 15.44 2.12
CA TYR A 105 4.62 16.24 1.06
C TYR A 105 5.10 17.70 1.10
N ASN A 106 5.17 18.30 2.29
CA ASN A 106 5.61 19.69 2.47
C ASN A 106 7.10 19.90 2.11
N ILE A 107 7.93 18.87 2.22
CA ILE A 107 9.34 18.92 1.80
C ILE A 107 9.48 18.86 0.27
N LEU A 108 8.55 18.18 -0.40
CA LEU A 108 8.60 17.92 -1.84
C LEU A 108 7.87 18.97 -2.68
N LYS A 109 7.00 19.78 -2.06
CA LYS A 109 6.23 20.85 -2.70
C LYS A 109 7.10 22.07 -2.93
#